data_AF-A0A530GXX7-F1
#
_entry.id   AF-A0A530GXX7-F1
#
_cell.length_a   1.000
_cell.length_b   1.000
_cell.length_c   1.000
_cell.angle_alpha   90.00
_cell.angle_beta   90.00
_cell.angle_gamma   90.00
#
_symmetry.space_group_name_H-M   'P 1'
#
loop_
_entity.id
_entity.type
_entity.pdbx_description
1 polymer ?
#
loop_
_entity_poly.entity_id
_entity_poly.type
_entity_poly.pdbx_seq_one_letter_code
_entity_poly.pdbx_strand_id
1 'polypeptide(L)' 'LKTKGPWLLGAQLTLADLHAAPIIAYFLKVEEGQKLFARFPDLNDWWDRIAKRASFSNG' A
#
# COMPACT_ATOMS: atom_id res chain seq x y z
N LEU A 1 17.23 -3.60 -4.52
CA LEU A 1 16.76 -3.75 -3.12
C LEU A 1 15.85 -2.57 -2.79
N LYS A 2 14.79 -2.78 -1.99
CA LYS A 2 13.97 -1.68 -1.44
C LYS A 2 14.84 -0.79 -0.55
N THR A 3 14.79 0.52 -0.73
CA THR A 3 15.43 1.47 0.18
C THR A 3 14.77 1.36 1.55
N LYS A 4 15.56 1.32 2.63
CA LYS A 4 15.01 1.23 4.00
C LYS A 4 14.02 2.37 4.25
N GLY A 5 12.86 2.04 4.81
CA GLY A 5 11.83 2.99 5.18
C GLY A 5 10.40 2.49 4.95
N PRO A 6 9.40 3.24 5.42
CA PRO A 6 8.00 2.83 5.37
C PRO A 6 7.36 2.95 3.98
N TRP A 7 7.99 3.66 3.05
CA TRP A 7 7.48 3.88 1.69
C TRP A 7 8.26 3.06 0.66
N LEU A 8 7.71 2.95 -0.56
CA LEU A 8 8.29 2.11 -1.61
C LEU A 8 9.72 2.53 -1.98
N LEU A 9 10.03 3.83 -1.91
CA LEU A 9 11.35 4.39 -2.23
C LEU A 9 12.11 4.90 -0.99
N GLY A 10 11.72 4.44 0.22
CA GLY A 10 12.44 4.72 1.46
C GLY A 10 11.65 5.58 2.44
N ALA A 11 12.25 6.68 2.91
CA ALA A 11 11.74 7.45 4.04
C ALA A 11 10.55 8.38 3.72
N GLN A 12 10.36 8.74 2.44
CA GLN A 12 9.36 9.72 2.01
C GLN A 12 8.29 9.09 1.12
N LEU A 13 7.06 9.57 1.27
CA LEU A 13 5.97 9.25 0.34
C LEU A 13 6.29 9.86 -1.02
N THR A 14 6.12 9.09 -2.08
CA THR A 14 6.39 9.54 -3.45
C THR A 14 5.24 9.19 -4.40
N LEU A 15 5.35 9.63 -5.65
CA LEU A 15 4.44 9.19 -6.71
C LEU A 15 4.42 7.68 -6.90
N ALA A 16 5.49 6.94 -6.54
CA ALA A 16 5.48 5.49 -6.60
C ALA A 16 4.41 4.88 -5.70
N ASP A 17 4.28 5.38 -4.46
CA ASP A 17 3.27 4.93 -3.51
C ASP A 17 1.86 5.33 -3.97
N LEU A 18 1.70 6.57 -4.42
CA LEU A 18 0.41 7.11 -4.86
C LEU A 18 -0.10 6.42 -6.13
N HIS A 19 0.79 6.02 -7.03
CA HIS A 19 0.46 5.26 -8.23
C HIS A 19 0.07 3.81 -7.91
N ALA A 20 0.79 3.16 -6.99
CA ALA A 20 0.51 1.77 -6.60
C ALA A 20 -0.77 1.63 -5.77
N ALA A 21 -1.11 2.63 -4.95
CA ALA A 21 -2.25 2.59 -4.03
C ALA A 21 -3.59 2.17 -4.68
N PRO A 22 -4.09 2.77 -5.76
CA PRO A 22 -5.35 2.36 -6.37
C PRO A 22 -5.33 0.95 -6.97
N ILE A 23 -4.16 0.50 -7.48
CA ILE A 23 -3.99 -0.86 -8.01
C ILE A 23 -4.17 -1.88 -6.88
N ILE A 24 -3.53 -1.63 -5.73
CA ILE A 24 -3.66 -2.48 -4.54
C ILE A 24 -5.08 -2.40 -3.96
N ALA A 25 -5.72 -1.23 -3.97
CA ALA A 25 -7.11 -1.07 -3.55
C ALA A 25 -8.04 -1.99 -4.35
N TYR A 26 -7.87 -2.03 -5.67
CA TYR A 26 -8.67 -2.89 -6.54
C TYR A 26 -8.34 -4.37 -6.33
N PHE A 27 -7.06 -4.71 -6.20
CA PHE A 27 -6.60 -6.07 -5.92
C PHE A 27 -7.21 -6.63 -4.62
N LEU A 28 -7.36 -5.80 -3.60
CA LEU A 28 -7.95 -6.18 -2.31
C LEU A 28 -9.49 -6.32 -2.33
N LYS A 29 -10.16 -6.03 -3.45
CA LYS A 29 -11.63 -6.22 -3.56
C LYS A 29 -12.06 -7.68 -3.62
N VAL A 30 -11.14 -8.62 -3.84
CA VAL A 30 -11.41 -10.05 -3.90
C VAL A 30 -10.73 -10.80 -2.76
N GLU A 31 -11.35 -11.87 -2.29
CA GLU A 31 -10.90 -12.64 -1.12
C GLU A 31 -9.52 -13.27 -1.35
N GLU A 32 -9.26 -13.78 -2.55
CA GLU A 32 -7.95 -14.33 -2.94
C GLU A 32 -6.85 -13.27 -2.88
N GLY A 33 -7.18 -12.04 -3.28
CA GLY A 33 -6.29 -10.90 -3.23
C GLY A 33 -5.93 -10.56 -1.78
N GLN A 34 -6.93 -10.50 -0.90
CA GLN A 34 -6.72 -10.28 0.54
C GLN A 34 -5.86 -11.39 1.16
N LYS A 35 -6.17 -12.66 0.89
CA LYS A 35 -5.41 -13.83 1.39
C LYS A 35 -3.96 -13.83 0.93
N LEU A 36 -3.70 -13.43 -0.31
CA LEU A 36 -2.33 -13.33 -0.83
C LEU A 36 -1.60 -12.13 -0.22
N PHE A 37 -2.25 -10.98 -0.14
CA PHE A 37 -1.67 -9.75 0.40
C PHE A 37 -1.27 -9.90 1.88
N ALA A 38 -2.08 -10.60 2.69
CA ALA A 38 -1.80 -10.88 4.09
C ALA A 38 -0.48 -11.64 4.34
N ARG A 39 0.11 -12.27 3.31
CA ARG A 39 1.40 -12.98 3.41
C ARG A 39 2.62 -12.04 3.38
N PHE A 40 2.42 -10.75 3.14
CA PHE A 40 3.49 -9.76 2.99
C PHE A 40 3.38 -8.66 4.06
N PRO A 41 3.94 -8.86 5.27
CA PRO A 41 3.81 -7.92 6.40
C PRO A 41 4.21 -6.48 6.04
N ASP A 42 5.35 -6.30 5.38
CA ASP A 42 5.83 -4.98 4.94
C ASP A 42 4.86 -4.24 4.01
N LEU A 43 4.11 -4.98 3.18
CA LEU A 43 3.09 -4.40 2.31
C LEU A 43 1.80 -4.09 3.07
N ASN A 44 1.44 -4.89 4.07
CA ASN A 44 0.33 -4.58 4.97
C ASN A 44 0.62 -3.29 5.77
N ASP A 45 1.82 -3.16 6.33
CA ASP A 45 2.23 -1.95 7.04
C ASP A 45 2.24 -0.70 6.15
N TRP A 46 2.67 -0.86 4.89
CA TRP A 46 2.60 0.21 3.90
C TRP A 46 1.15 0.57 3.55
N TRP A 47 0.30 -0.44 3.32
CA TRP A 47 -1.11 -0.26 2.97
C TRP A 47 -1.90 0.40 4.09
N ASP A 48 -1.68 -0.01 5.34
CA ASP A 48 -2.30 0.60 6.52
C ASP A 48 -2.00 2.11 6.63
N ARG A 49 -0.81 2.53 6.19
CA ARG A 49 -0.44 3.95 6.13
C ARG A 49 -1.15 4.66 4.99
N ILE A 50 -1.20 4.05 3.80
CA ILE A 50 -1.87 4.62 2.61
C ILE A 50 -3.38 4.76 2.83
N ALA A 51 -4.04 3.71 3.31
CA ALA A 51 -5.49 3.64 3.48
C ALA A 51 -6.03 4.64 4.51
N LYS A 52 -5.19 5.06 5.47
CA LYS A 52 -5.54 6.08 6.49
C LYS A 52 -5.35 7.52 6.01
N ARG A 53 -4.81 7.76 4.82
CA ARG A 53 -4.60 9.12 4.30
C ARG A 53 -5.93 9.72 3.88
N ALA A 54 -6.25 10.92 4.38
CA ALA A 54 -7.45 11.66 3.98
C ALA A 54 -7.58 11.83 2.46
N SER A 55 -6.45 12.00 1.75
CA SER A 55 -6.43 12.11 0.28
C SER A 55 -6.77 10.82 -0.46
N PHE A 56 -6.91 9.69 0.24
CA PHE A 56 -7.17 8.37 -0.32
C PHE A 56 -8.45 7.74 0.25
N SER A 57 -8.74 7.98 1.52
CA SER A 57 -9.93 7.49 2.23
C SER A 57 -11.21 8.28 1.96
N ASN A 58 -11.14 9.36 1.18
CA ASN A 58 -12.33 10.05 0.70
C ASN A 58 -12.98 9.23 -0.42
N GLY A 59 -13.85 8.30 -0.02
CA GLY A 59 -14.99 7.84 -0.81
C GLY A 59 -16.19 8.72 -0.54
#